data_AF-F8X3Q0-F1
#
_entry.id   AF-F8X3Q0-F1
#
_cell.length_a   1.000
_cell.length_b   1.000
_cell.length_c   1.000
_cell.angle_alpha   90.00
_cell.angle_beta   90.00
_cell.angle_gamma   90.00
#
_symmetry.space_group_name_H-M   'P 1'
#
loop_
_entity.id
_entity.type
_entity.pdbx_description
1 polymer ?
#
loop_
_entity_poly.entity_id
_entity_poly.type
_entity_poly.pdbx_seq_one_letter_code
_entity_poly.pdbx_strand_id
1 'polypeptide(L)'
;MKGIITFIVFCVVLTGGSAILFFIPMLLFILLEGSGATTATTPLELEWYWIVGIIIYFILSLKLIYKASKLLTNNIFEFFKID
;
A
#
# COMPACT_ATOMS: atom_id res chain seq x y z
N MET A 1 9.60 -1.83 23.89
CA MET A 1 9.65 -2.99 22.96
C MET A 1 8.53 -2.99 21.92
N LYS A 2 7.31 -2.57 22.27
CA LYS A 2 6.13 -2.56 21.38
C LYS A 2 6.32 -1.88 20.01
N GLY A 3 7.05 -0.77 19.96
CA GLY A 3 7.38 -0.08 18.70
C GLY A 3 8.27 -0.89 17.75
N ILE A 4 9.28 -1.58 18.28
CA ILE A 4 10.21 -2.44 17.49
C ILE A 4 9.44 -3.62 16.90
N ILE A 5 8.56 -4.25 17.69
CA ILE A 5 7.71 -5.36 17.22
C ILE A 5 6.72 -4.88 16.15
N THR A 6 6.12 -3.69 16.32
CA THR A 6 5.26 -3.10 15.28
C THR A 6 6.01 -2.89 13.97
N PHE A 7 7.27 -2.46 14.04
CA PHE A 7 8.12 -2.28 12.86
C PHE A 7 8.47 -3.63 12.20
N ILE A 8 8.76 -4.67 12.97
CA ILE A 8 9.03 -6.02 12.44
C ILE A 8 7.78 -6.58 11.75
N VAL A 9 6.61 -6.51 12.40
CA VAL A 9 5.33 -6.93 11.82
C VAL A 9 5.05 -6.14 10.53
N PHE A 10 5.29 -4.83 10.56
CA PHE A 10 5.17 -3.98 9.37
C PHE A 10 6.07 -4.46 8.24
N CYS A 11 7.35 -4.71 8.47
CA CYS A 11 8.27 -5.23 7.46
C CYS A 11 7.82 -6.58 6.89
N VAL A 12 7.31 -7.49 7.74
CA VAL A 12 6.80 -8.81 7.31
C VAL A 12 5.54 -8.67 6.46
N VAL A 13 4.60 -7.81 6.85
CA VAL A 13 3.39 -7.55 6.05
C VAL A 13 3.76 -6.85 4.75
N LEU A 14 4.79 -6.00 4.75
CA LEU A 14 5.26 -5.36 3.54
C LEU A 14 5.90 -6.36 2.57
N THR A 15 6.75 -7.28 3.04
CA THR A 15 7.39 -8.28 2.18
C THR A 15 6.39 -9.31 1.66
N GLY A 16 5.42 -9.75 2.48
CA GLY A 16 4.40 -10.72 2.05
C GLY A 16 3.22 -10.12 1.27
N GLY A 17 2.79 -8.91 1.61
CA GLY A 17 1.62 -8.25 1.04
C GLY A 17 1.92 -7.32 -0.13
N SER A 18 3.19 -6.96 -0.37
CA SER A 18 3.60 -6.02 -1.42
C SER A 18 3.11 -6.43 -2.81
N ALA A 19 3.15 -7.71 -3.16
CA ALA A 19 2.67 -8.18 -4.46
C ALA A 19 1.17 -7.86 -4.63
N ILE A 20 0.32 -8.16 -3.65
CA ILE A 20 -1.12 -7.90 -3.75
C ILE A 20 -1.41 -6.40 -3.72
N LEU A 21 -0.74 -5.67 -2.83
CA LEU A 21 -0.97 -4.25 -2.61
C LEU A 21 -0.46 -3.36 -3.73
N PHE A 22 0.59 -3.75 -4.46
CA PHE A 22 1.15 -2.92 -5.53
C PHE A 22 0.89 -3.47 -6.93
N PHE A 23 0.83 -4.80 -7.10
CA PHE A 23 0.66 -5.40 -8.42
C PHE A 23 -0.79 -5.37 -8.91
N ILE A 24 -1.78 -5.61 -8.04
CA ILE A 24 -3.21 -5.60 -8.43
C ILE A 24 -3.69 -4.21 -8.88
N PRO A 25 -3.41 -3.12 -8.14
CA PRO A 25 -3.78 -1.78 -8.59
C PRO A 25 -3.05 -1.41 -9.86
N MET A 26 -1.75 -1.74 -9.99
CA MET A 26 -0.99 -1.50 -11.21
C MET A 26 -1.59 -2.22 -12.42
N LEU A 27 -2.04 -3.46 -12.25
CA LEU A 27 -2.76 -4.22 -13.29
C LEU A 27 -4.09 -3.58 -13.66
N LEU A 28 -4.91 -3.19 -12.67
CA LEU A 28 -6.18 -2.48 -12.87
C LEU A 28 -5.97 -1.17 -13.62
N PHE A 29 -4.94 -0.41 -13.22
CA PHE A 29 -4.57 0.83 -13.87
C PHE A 29 -4.19 0.60 -15.34
N ILE A 30 -3.29 -0.35 -15.64
CA ILE A 30 -2.90 -0.70 -17.04
C ILE A 30 -4.12 -1.06 -17.89
N LEU A 31 -5.07 -1.82 -17.33
CA LEU A 31 -6.33 -2.16 -18.02
C LEU A 31 -7.22 -0.93 -18.25
N LEU A 32 -7.23 0.03 -17.33
CA LEU A 32 -7.94 1.30 -17.47
C LEU A 32 -7.32 2.20 -18.55
N GLU A 33 -6.00 2.21 -18.71
CA GLU A 33 -5.32 2.93 -19.81
C GLU A 33 -5.80 2.44 -21.17
N GLY A 34 -5.83 1.12 -21.36
CA GLY A 34 -6.27 0.49 -22.60
C GLY A 34 -7.75 0.68 -22.92
N SER A 35 -8.57 1.09 -21.93
CA SER A 35 -10.02 1.30 -22.10
C SER A 35 -10.40 2.66 -22.68
N GLY A 36 -9.46 3.60 -22.81
CA GLY A 36 -9.74 4.95 -23.31
C GLY A 36 -10.56 5.82 -22.34
N ALA A 37 -10.73 5.40 -21.08
CA ALA A 37 -11.47 6.13 -20.04
C ALA A 37 -10.74 7.39 -19.51
N THR A 38 -9.59 7.75 -20.09
CA THR A 38 -8.74 8.84 -19.63
C THR A 38 -9.05 10.12 -20.42
N THR A 39 -9.22 11.25 -19.74
CA THR A 39 -9.41 12.57 -20.37
C THR A 39 -8.10 13.23 -20.80
N ALA A 40 -6.96 12.56 -20.64
CA ALA A 40 -5.66 13.09 -21.02
C ALA A 40 -5.57 13.24 -22.54
N THR A 41 -5.26 14.44 -22.99
CA THR A 41 -5.24 14.77 -24.43
C THR A 41 -3.87 14.60 -25.06
N THR A 42 -2.82 14.48 -24.22
CA THR A 42 -1.45 14.25 -24.65
C THR A 42 -0.80 13.11 -23.84
N PRO A 43 0.14 12.34 -24.43
CA PRO A 43 0.84 11.26 -23.74
C PRO A 43 1.60 11.72 -22.47
N LEU A 44 2.11 12.95 -22.49
CA LEU A 44 2.87 13.52 -21.37
C LEU A 44 1.98 13.83 -20.15
N GLU A 45 0.76 14.35 -20.37
CA GLU A 45 -0.21 14.56 -19.30
C GLU A 45 -0.62 13.23 -18.68
N LEU A 46 -0.81 12.21 -19.52
CA LEU A 46 -1.13 10.86 -19.07
C LEU A 46 -0.01 10.34 -18.15
N GLU A 47 1.25 10.33 -18.59
CA GLU A 47 2.38 9.89 -17.76
C GLU A 47 2.44 10.61 -16.40
N TRP A 48 2.21 11.93 -16.37
CA TRP A 48 2.21 12.70 -15.11
C TRP A 48 1.07 12.32 -14.16
N TYR A 49 -0.17 12.23 -14.65
CA TYR A 49 -1.31 11.82 -13.82
C TYR A 49 -1.09 10.42 -13.25
N TRP A 50 -0.48 9.55 -14.03
CA TRP A 50 -0.15 8.19 -13.63
C TRP A 50 0.90 8.12 -12.53
N ILE A 51 2.01 8.84 -12.68
CA ILE A 51 3.06 8.91 -11.65
C ILE A 51 2.47 9.45 -10.34
N VAL A 52 1.71 10.54 -10.40
CA VAL A 52 1.08 11.15 -9.22
C VAL A 52 0.08 10.19 -8.57
N GLY A 53 -0.76 9.52 -9.36
CA GLY A 53 -1.73 8.54 -8.87
C GLY A 53 -1.07 7.37 -8.15
N ILE A 54 0.00 6.81 -8.72
CA ILE A 54 0.77 5.72 -8.12
C ILE A 54 1.42 6.17 -6.81
N ILE A 55 2.00 7.37 -6.75
CA ILE A 55 2.63 7.91 -5.53
C ILE A 55 1.59 8.09 -4.42
N ILE A 56 0.43 8.69 -4.71
CA ILE A 56 -0.64 8.88 -3.73
C ILE A 56 -1.13 7.52 -3.22
N TYR A 57 -1.36 6.57 -4.12
CA TYR A 57 -1.77 5.23 -3.77
C TYR A 57 -0.73 4.52 -2.89
N PHE A 58 0.56 4.66 -3.20
CA PHE A 58 1.66 4.10 -2.43
C PHE A 58 1.67 4.63 -0.98
N ILE A 59 1.54 5.95 -0.80
CA ILE A 59 1.51 6.60 0.51
C ILE A 59 0.30 6.13 1.33
N LEU A 60 -0.88 6.07 0.72
CA LEU A 60 -2.10 5.60 1.40
C LEU A 60 -1.98 4.14 1.82
N SER A 61 -1.42 3.30 0.95
CA SER A 61 -1.18 1.89 1.23
C SER A 61 -0.22 1.70 2.40
N LEU A 62 0.92 2.40 2.41
CA LEU A 62 1.86 2.38 3.53
C LEU A 62 1.20 2.75 4.86
N LYS A 63 0.36 3.80 4.85
CA LYS A 63 -0.35 4.26 6.04
C LYS A 63 -1.33 3.20 6.57
N LEU A 64 -2.07 2.54 5.68
CA LEU A 64 -2.99 1.46 6.03
C LEU A 64 -2.24 0.24 6.60
N ILE A 65 -1.16 -0.19 5.95
CA ILE A 65 -0.33 -1.32 6.39
C ILE A 65 0.25 -1.03 7.78
N TYR A 66 0.76 0.17 8.00
CA TYR A 66 1.28 0.58 9.31
C TYR A 66 0.20 0.52 10.40
N LYS A 67 -1.00 1.03 10.11
CA LYS A 67 -2.13 0.98 11.04
C LYS A 67 -2.54 -0.46 11.36
N ALA A 68 -2.61 -1.33 10.35
CA ALA A 68 -2.89 -2.75 10.51
C ALA A 68 -1.80 -3.46 11.33
N SER A 69 -0.53 -3.14 11.09
CA SER A 69 0.61 -3.70 11.82
C SER A 69 0.60 -3.31 13.30
N LYS A 70 0.20 -2.06 13.61
CA LYS A 70 0.00 -1.61 14.98
C LYS A 70 -1.15 -2.35 15.67
N LEU A 71 -2.25 -2.57 14.97
CA LEU A 71 -3.39 -3.34 15.49
C LEU A 71 -3.01 -4.80 15.75
N LEU A 72 -2.32 -5.45 14.81
CA LEU A 72 -1.78 -6.80 14.99
C LEU A 72 -0.82 -6.88 16.17
N THR A 73 0.07 -5.90 16.31
CA THR A 73 1.01 -5.87 17.44
C THR A 73 0.28 -5.72 18.77
N ASN A 74 -0.76 -4.88 18.84
CA ASN A 74 -1.58 -4.78 20.05
C ASN A 74 -2.23 -6.13 20.38
N ASN A 75 -2.82 -6.81 19.39
CA ASN A 75 -3.45 -8.12 19.58
C ASN A 75 -2.43 -9.18 20.03
N ILE A 76 -1.20 -9.15 19.50
CA ILE A 76 -0.10 -10.03 19.93
C ILE A 76 0.22 -9.77 21.42
N PHE A 77 0.40 -8.51 21.81
CA PHE A 77 0.70 -8.16 23.20
C PHE A 77 -0.43 -8.56 24.16
N GLU A 78 -1.69 -8.34 23.78
CA GLU A 78 -2.86 -8.78 24.54
C GLU A 78 -2.92 -10.30 24.67
N PHE A 79 -2.67 -11.03 23.58
CA PHE A 79 -2.66 -12.50 23.58
C PHE A 79 -1.60 -13.07 24.52
N PHE A 80 -0.40 -12.49 24.51
CA PHE A 80 0.70 -12.92 25.37
C PHE A 80 0.64 -12.35 26.79
N LYS A 81 -0.36 -11.51 27.13
CA LYS A 81 -0.45 -10.79 28.41
C LYS A 81 0.83 -10.05 28.77
N ILE A 82 1.49 -9.48 27.76
CA ILE A 82 2.69 -8.67 27.95
C ILE A 82 2.23 -7.23 28.10
N ASP A 83 2.47 -6.64 29.27
CA ASP A 83 2.20 -5.22 29.56
C ASP A 83 3.09 -4.28 28.72
#